data_AF-A0A3G5FJD0-F1
#
_entry.id   AF-A0A3G5FJD0-F1
#
_cell.length_a   1.000
_cell.length_b   1.000
_cell.length_c   1.000
_cell.angle_alpha   90.00
_cell.angle_beta   90.00
_cell.angle_gamma   90.00
#
_symmetry.space_group_name_H-M   'P 1'
#
loop_
_entity.id
_entity.type
_entity.pdbx_description
1 polymer ?
#
loop_
_entity_poly.entity_id
_entity_poly.type
_entity_poly.pdbx_seq_one_letter_code
_entity_poly.pdbx_strand_id
1 'polypeptide(L)'
;MPKQTGRQNNEDSTDKLQGPSFDEIKEVAFQNVGSMLKDLQAFEQAIQNEDIAEIYRIYKGKLHEELKKTSNKNHEIDELLAQKIHDSFTQAFPFIHHEQKISPTMNYYRLGDYYRERATIGIDASTPEIFVLPNIDKEWREFAPGKRDALNKIEKEMDELDANIITAESEISNIDEQIKEIENEKTSVENTKGLFNRNKTEEEIEDLDNKLQALAEKREGWLPYIEDKSKTNKKREELMKNHHDMRLKQAVVTKEFRLIQQYFGSLKAMNQQIQDFLTAYLGSAKGGNHA
;
A
#
# COMPACT_ATOMS: atom_id res chain seq x y z
N MET A 1 -31.70 -29.78 -84.87
CA MET A 1 -32.70 -29.98 -83.80
C MET A 1 -32.11 -29.52 -82.47
N PRO A 2 -32.90 -28.87 -81.60
CA PRO A 2 -32.41 -28.13 -80.44
C PRO A 2 -32.56 -28.85 -79.09
N LYS A 3 -31.84 -28.29 -78.10
CA LYS A 3 -32.05 -28.24 -76.63
C LYS A 3 -31.93 -29.51 -75.78
N GLN A 4 -31.03 -29.42 -74.79
CA GLN A 4 -31.25 -29.52 -73.33
C GLN A 4 -29.88 -29.53 -72.63
N THR A 5 -29.59 -28.98 -71.44
CA THR A 5 -30.20 -28.03 -70.51
C THR A 5 -29.08 -27.59 -69.54
N GLY A 6 -29.28 -26.55 -68.75
CA GLY A 6 -28.23 -25.84 -68.02
C GLY A 6 -27.47 -26.59 -66.91
N ARG A 7 -26.39 -25.93 -66.44
CA ARG A 7 -26.16 -25.70 -65.01
C ARG A 7 -25.25 -24.48 -64.80
N GLN A 8 -25.74 -23.59 -63.95
CA GLN A 8 -25.04 -22.49 -63.33
C GLN A 8 -23.94 -22.99 -62.39
N ASN A 9 -22.89 -22.16 -62.29
CA ASN A 9 -22.12 -21.82 -61.11
C ASN A 9 -21.57 -22.97 -60.26
N ASN A 10 -20.25 -23.17 -60.35
CA ASN A 10 -19.44 -23.04 -59.16
C ASN A 10 -18.41 -21.95 -59.44
N GLU A 11 -18.56 -20.84 -58.72
CA GLU A 11 -17.50 -19.88 -58.48
C GLU A 11 -16.32 -20.66 -57.92
N ASP A 12 -15.28 -20.80 -58.75
CA ASP A 12 -13.97 -21.16 -58.24
C ASP A 12 -13.43 -19.89 -57.57
N SER A 13 -13.89 -19.67 -56.34
CA SER A 13 -13.31 -18.71 -55.39
C SER A 13 -11.90 -19.19 -55.06
N THR A 14 -10.99 -19.03 -56.02
CA THR A 14 -9.57 -18.92 -55.73
C THR A 14 -9.37 -17.51 -55.17
N ASP A 15 -9.78 -17.37 -53.91
CA ASP A 15 -9.30 -16.33 -53.02
C ASP A 15 -7.78 -16.49 -53.00
N LYS A 16 -7.10 -15.79 -53.91
CA LYS A 16 -5.65 -15.71 -53.92
C LYS A 16 -5.30 -15.11 -52.57
N LEU A 17 -4.79 -15.95 -51.68
CA LEU A 17 -4.00 -15.53 -50.54
C LEU A 17 -2.95 -14.54 -51.05
N GLN A 18 -3.28 -13.24 -51.03
CA GLN A 18 -2.33 -12.14 -51.17
C GLN A 18 -1.53 -12.09 -49.86
N GLY A 19 -0.77 -13.15 -49.63
CA GLY A 19 0.29 -13.20 -48.65
C GLY A 19 1.64 -12.93 -49.33
N PRO A 20 2.67 -12.61 -48.54
CA PRO A 20 4.04 -12.45 -49.04
C PRO A 20 4.47 -13.69 -49.84
N SER A 21 5.28 -13.47 -50.87
CA SER A 21 5.79 -14.57 -51.70
C SER A 21 6.66 -15.52 -50.87
N PHE A 22 6.77 -16.79 -51.27
CA PHE A 22 7.60 -17.76 -50.53
C PHE A 22 9.06 -17.30 -50.40
N ASP A 23 9.59 -16.62 -51.42
CA ASP A 23 10.94 -16.06 -51.41
C ASP A 23 11.07 -14.90 -50.40
N GLU A 24 10.06 -14.03 -50.30
CA GLU A 24 9.99 -12.99 -49.26
C GLU A 24 9.91 -13.59 -47.85
N ILE A 25 9.11 -14.66 -47.67
CA ILE A 25 9.01 -15.38 -46.40
C ILE A 25 10.36 -15.98 -46.01
N LYS A 26 11.07 -16.58 -46.97
CA LYS A 26 12.39 -17.20 -46.75
C LYS A 26 13.44 -16.16 -46.38
N GLU A 27 13.46 -15.01 -47.05
CA GLU A 27 14.41 -13.93 -46.75
C GLU A 27 14.17 -13.34 -45.37
N VAL A 28 12.91 -13.05 -45.02
CA VAL A 28 12.53 -12.56 -43.69
C VAL A 28 12.88 -13.59 -42.61
N ALA A 29 12.61 -14.88 -42.84
CA ALA A 29 12.96 -15.94 -41.90
C ALA A 29 14.49 -16.05 -41.71
N PHE A 30 15.27 -15.99 -42.78
CA PHE A 30 16.74 -16.03 -42.72
C PHE A 30 17.32 -14.82 -41.97
N GLN A 31 16.82 -13.61 -42.24
CA GLN A 31 17.24 -12.40 -41.54
C GLN A 31 16.90 -12.46 -40.05
N ASN A 32 15.70 -12.97 -39.71
CA ASN A 32 15.29 -13.13 -38.31
C ASN A 32 16.18 -14.13 -37.57
N VAL A 33 16.42 -15.33 -38.12
CA VAL A 33 17.30 -16.33 -37.51
C VAL A 33 18.74 -15.82 -37.40
N GLY A 34 19.25 -15.15 -38.44
CA GLY A 34 20.58 -14.55 -38.42
C GLY A 34 20.73 -13.45 -37.36
N SER A 35 19.69 -12.64 -37.14
CA SER A 35 19.68 -11.63 -36.08
C SER A 35 19.69 -12.25 -34.68
N MET A 36 18.94 -13.34 -34.48
CA MET A 36 18.87 -14.05 -33.21
C MET A 36 20.20 -14.72 -32.84
N LEU A 37 20.92 -15.31 -33.81
CA LEU A 37 22.24 -15.87 -33.57
C LEU A 37 23.27 -14.81 -33.16
N LYS A 38 23.20 -13.61 -33.75
CA LYS A 38 24.06 -12.49 -33.38
C LYS A 38 23.78 -12.01 -31.95
N ASP A 39 22.50 -11.88 -31.60
CA ASP A 39 22.10 -11.46 -30.26
C ASP A 39 22.48 -12.53 -29.21
N LEU A 40 22.44 -13.82 -29.53
CA LEU A 40 22.94 -14.90 -28.65
C LEU A 40 24.46 -14.82 -28.42
N GLN A 41 25.24 -14.59 -29.47
CA GLN A 41 26.68 -14.41 -29.35
C GLN A 41 27.02 -13.15 -28.54
N ALA A 42 26.30 -12.05 -28.76
CA ALA A 42 26.46 -10.84 -27.96
C ALA A 42 26.09 -11.08 -26.49
N PHE A 43 25.07 -11.89 -26.21
CA PHE A 43 24.67 -12.25 -24.85
C PHE A 43 25.73 -13.08 -24.13
N GLU A 44 26.29 -14.08 -24.80
CA GLU A 44 27.39 -14.88 -24.27
C GLU A 44 28.61 -14.01 -23.95
N GLN A 45 29.00 -13.13 -24.87
CA GLN A 45 30.09 -12.18 -24.65
C GLN A 45 29.79 -11.21 -23.50
N ALA A 46 28.55 -10.74 -23.38
CA ALA A 46 28.14 -9.86 -22.29
C ALA A 46 28.21 -10.57 -20.93
N ILE A 47 27.83 -11.85 -20.85
CA ILE A 47 27.99 -12.66 -19.63
C ILE A 47 29.49 -12.87 -19.31
N GLN A 48 30.30 -13.23 -20.30
CA GLN A 48 31.75 -13.45 -20.12
C GLN A 48 32.48 -12.19 -19.65
N ASN A 49 32.09 -11.02 -20.16
CA ASN A 49 32.70 -9.74 -19.82
C ASN A 49 32.00 -9.04 -18.64
N GLU A 50 30.98 -9.66 -18.05
CA GLU A 50 30.12 -9.07 -17.01
C GLU A 50 29.52 -7.69 -17.40
N ASP A 51 29.19 -7.51 -18.68
CA ASP A 51 28.52 -6.29 -19.18
C ASP A 51 27.03 -6.32 -18.82
N ILE A 52 26.73 -5.90 -17.59
CA ILE A 52 25.38 -5.91 -17.02
C ILE A 52 24.37 -5.13 -17.88
N ALA A 53 24.77 -4.02 -18.47
CA ALA A 53 23.89 -3.19 -19.28
C ALA A 53 23.45 -3.93 -20.54
N GLU A 54 24.40 -4.60 -21.20
CA GLU A 54 24.16 -5.38 -22.41
C GLU A 54 23.39 -6.67 -22.10
N ILE A 55 23.68 -7.33 -20.97
CA ILE A 55 22.88 -8.46 -20.46
C ILE A 55 21.42 -8.02 -20.30
N TYR A 56 21.15 -6.88 -19.65
CA TYR A 56 19.77 -6.39 -19.51
C TYR A 56 19.12 -6.02 -20.83
N ARG A 57 19.86 -5.40 -21.76
CA ARG A 57 19.37 -5.01 -23.09
C ARG A 57 18.91 -6.22 -23.89
N ILE A 58 19.73 -7.27 -23.91
CA ILE A 58 19.44 -8.49 -24.68
C ILE A 58 18.43 -9.37 -23.95
N TYR A 59 18.57 -9.51 -22.63
CA TYR A 59 17.65 -10.31 -21.81
C TYR A 59 16.23 -9.77 -21.88
N LYS A 60 16.00 -8.45 -21.94
CA LYS A 60 14.66 -7.85 -22.13
C LYS A 60 14.23 -7.72 -23.60
N GLY A 61 15.09 -8.09 -24.55
CA GLY A 61 14.87 -7.95 -25.99
C GLY A 61 14.17 -9.16 -26.64
N LYS A 62 14.37 -9.33 -27.96
CA LYS A 62 13.70 -10.37 -28.77
C LYS A 62 13.98 -11.81 -28.32
N LEU A 63 15.11 -12.03 -27.65
CA LEU A 63 15.54 -13.34 -27.14
C LEU A 63 14.98 -13.72 -25.77
N HIS A 64 14.23 -12.82 -25.13
CA HIS A 64 13.72 -12.99 -23.77
C HIS A 64 12.97 -14.32 -23.57
N GLU A 65 12.01 -14.61 -24.45
CA GLU A 65 11.11 -15.77 -24.29
C GLU A 65 11.84 -17.10 -24.51
N GLU A 66 12.78 -17.15 -25.45
CA GLU A 66 13.51 -18.37 -25.78
C GLU A 66 14.64 -18.64 -24.79
N LEU A 67 15.38 -17.60 -24.36
CA LEU A 67 16.38 -17.71 -23.31
C LEU A 67 15.76 -18.12 -21.97
N LYS A 68 14.59 -17.56 -21.61
CA LYS A 68 13.85 -17.97 -20.41
C LYS A 68 13.42 -19.43 -20.42
N LYS A 69 12.99 -19.94 -21.58
CA LYS A 69 12.51 -21.33 -21.71
C LYS A 69 13.63 -22.37 -21.78
N THR A 70 14.83 -21.99 -22.22
CA THR A 70 15.93 -22.92 -22.50
C THR A 70 17.09 -22.77 -21.53
N SER A 71 17.67 -21.57 -21.44
CA SER A 71 18.97 -21.31 -20.80
C SER A 71 18.86 -20.79 -19.37
N ASN A 72 17.72 -20.19 -19.00
CA ASN A 72 17.43 -19.73 -17.65
C ASN A 72 16.39 -20.62 -16.93
N LYS A 73 16.29 -21.89 -17.33
CA LYS A 73 15.25 -22.80 -16.83
C LYS A 73 15.36 -23.04 -15.32
N ASN A 74 16.57 -22.96 -14.75
CA ASN A 74 16.79 -23.04 -13.32
C ASN A 74 17.15 -21.69 -12.69
N HIS A 75 16.82 -20.59 -13.36
CA HIS A 75 17.05 -19.21 -12.90
C HIS A 75 18.52 -18.79 -12.79
N GLU A 76 19.44 -19.42 -13.51
CA GLU A 76 20.88 -19.14 -13.43
C GLU A 76 21.22 -17.68 -13.79
N ILE A 77 20.57 -17.13 -14.83
CA ILE A 77 20.78 -15.74 -15.26
C ILE A 77 20.10 -14.78 -14.29
N ASP A 78 18.92 -15.14 -13.79
CA ASP A 78 18.20 -14.35 -12.79
C ASP A 78 19.02 -14.24 -11.49
N GLU A 79 19.64 -15.34 -11.05
CA GLU A 79 20.49 -15.39 -9.87
C GLU A 79 21.81 -14.65 -10.08
N LEU A 80 22.43 -14.74 -11.27
CA LEU A 80 23.61 -13.95 -11.62
C LEU A 80 23.31 -12.45 -11.52
N LEU A 81 22.20 -11.99 -12.11
CA LEU A 81 21.80 -10.59 -12.07
C LEU A 81 21.46 -10.13 -10.65
N ALA A 82 20.75 -10.96 -9.89
CA ALA A 82 20.43 -10.69 -8.49
C ALA A 82 21.68 -10.60 -7.61
N GLN A 83 22.66 -11.48 -7.81
CA GLN A 83 23.92 -11.46 -7.07
C GLN A 83 24.75 -10.23 -7.44
N LYS A 84 24.85 -9.88 -8.73
CA LYS A 84 25.65 -8.72 -9.16
C LYS A 84 25.12 -7.39 -8.65
N ILE A 85 23.79 -7.21 -8.68
CA ILE A 85 23.19 -6.00 -8.11
C ILE A 85 23.31 -6.00 -6.58
N HIS A 86 23.17 -7.16 -5.93
CA HIS A 86 23.37 -7.30 -4.49
C HIS A 86 24.79 -6.88 -4.06
N ASP A 87 25.82 -7.46 -4.68
CA ASP A 87 27.22 -7.20 -4.35
C ASP A 87 27.55 -5.71 -4.56
N SER A 88 27.15 -5.16 -5.71
CA SER A 88 27.39 -3.75 -6.04
C SER A 88 26.64 -2.80 -5.09
N PHE A 89 25.40 -3.13 -4.74
CA PHE A 89 24.56 -2.29 -3.89
C PHE A 89 25.02 -2.32 -2.44
N THR A 90 25.35 -3.48 -1.89
CA THR A 90 25.87 -3.61 -0.52
C THR A 90 27.29 -3.03 -0.39
N GLN A 91 28.09 -3.06 -1.45
CA GLN A 91 29.37 -2.35 -1.48
C GLN A 91 29.19 -0.83 -1.45
N ALA A 92 28.23 -0.30 -2.23
CA ALA A 92 27.93 1.13 -2.24
C ALA A 92 27.27 1.61 -0.93
N PHE A 93 26.45 0.76 -0.32
CA PHE A 93 25.67 1.04 0.88
C PHE A 93 25.91 -0.04 1.95
N PRO A 94 27.06 -0.04 2.65
CA PRO A 94 27.46 -1.10 3.58
C PRO A 94 26.58 -1.21 4.84
N PHE A 95 25.75 -0.20 5.08
CA PHE A 95 24.76 -0.16 6.16
C PHE A 95 23.40 -0.75 5.73
N ILE A 96 23.25 -1.24 4.50
CA ILE A 96 22.07 -1.97 4.05
C ILE A 96 22.36 -3.46 4.07
N HIS A 97 21.50 -4.22 4.74
CA HIS A 97 21.70 -5.66 4.94
C HIS A 97 20.61 -6.45 4.24
N HIS A 98 20.99 -7.55 3.60
CA HIS A 98 20.03 -8.48 3.02
C HIS A 98 19.21 -9.14 4.14
N GLU A 99 17.89 -9.12 3.97
CA GLU A 99 16.93 -9.64 4.93
C GLU A 99 16.32 -10.96 4.42
N GLN A 100 15.79 -10.96 3.19
CA GLN A 100 15.03 -12.09 2.68
C GLN A 100 15.07 -12.19 1.15
N LYS A 101 15.27 -13.40 0.63
CA LYS A 101 15.05 -13.75 -0.78
C LYS A 101 13.56 -14.05 -1.00
N ILE A 102 12.91 -13.30 -1.89
CA ILE A 102 11.48 -13.45 -2.20
C ILE A 102 11.30 -14.30 -3.46
N SER A 103 12.15 -14.08 -4.46
CA SER A 103 12.21 -14.86 -5.69
C SER A 103 13.66 -14.90 -6.19
N PRO A 104 13.98 -15.63 -7.28
CA PRO A 104 15.30 -15.56 -7.90
C PRO A 104 15.74 -14.14 -8.28
N THR A 105 14.78 -13.25 -8.58
CA THR A 105 15.06 -11.87 -9.00
C THR A 105 14.75 -10.82 -7.93
N MET A 106 13.94 -11.15 -6.92
CA MET A 106 13.47 -10.20 -5.91
C MET A 106 14.06 -10.49 -4.54
N ASN A 107 14.75 -9.51 -3.98
CA ASN A 107 15.36 -9.59 -2.65
C ASN A 107 15.01 -8.36 -1.82
N TYR A 108 14.78 -8.59 -0.54
CA TYR A 108 14.43 -7.57 0.43
C TYR A 108 15.60 -7.29 1.37
N TYR A 109 15.73 -6.02 1.71
CA TYR A 109 16.85 -5.46 2.46
C TYR A 109 16.36 -4.56 3.58
N ARG A 110 17.10 -4.53 4.67
CA ARG A 110 16.86 -3.67 5.84
C ARG A 110 17.89 -2.55 5.93
N LEU A 111 17.48 -1.41 6.48
CA LEU A 111 18.34 -0.27 6.75
C LEU A 111 18.97 -0.38 8.14
N GLY A 112 20.27 -0.67 8.19
CA GLY A 112 21.06 -0.79 9.40
C GLY A 112 20.56 -1.86 10.38
N ASP A 113 21.15 -1.86 11.57
CA ASP A 113 20.78 -2.77 12.66
C ASP A 113 19.94 -2.05 13.71
N TYR A 114 18.74 -2.57 13.99
CA TYR A 114 17.92 -2.16 15.13
C TYR A 114 16.90 -3.25 15.50
N TYR A 115 16.41 -3.21 16.74
CA TYR A 115 15.61 -4.25 17.42
C TYR A 115 14.43 -4.87 16.64
N ARG A 116 13.90 -4.21 15.61
CA ARG A 116 12.73 -4.70 14.84
C ARG A 116 13.06 -5.23 13.45
N GLU A 117 14.36 -5.27 13.09
CA GLU A 117 14.95 -5.96 11.92
C GLU A 117 13.92 -6.27 10.81
N ARG A 118 13.42 -5.22 10.14
CA ARG A 118 12.42 -5.38 9.08
C ARG A 118 12.97 -4.90 7.75
N ALA A 119 12.52 -5.56 6.69
CA ALA A 119 12.79 -5.11 5.33
C ALA A 119 12.18 -3.72 5.09
N THR A 120 12.97 -2.85 4.48
CA THR A 120 12.60 -1.48 4.11
C THR A 120 12.73 -1.25 2.60
N ILE A 121 13.67 -1.92 1.95
CA ILE A 121 14.02 -1.74 0.54
C ILE A 121 13.84 -3.06 -0.20
N GLY A 122 13.24 -3.01 -1.38
CA GLY A 122 13.20 -4.11 -2.34
C GLY A 122 14.14 -3.83 -3.51
N ILE A 123 14.80 -4.89 -3.99
CA ILE A 123 15.56 -4.87 -5.24
C ILE A 123 14.97 -5.91 -6.16
N ASP A 124 14.52 -5.47 -7.33
CA ASP A 124 14.15 -6.33 -8.44
C ASP A 124 15.31 -6.38 -9.44
N ALA A 125 15.84 -7.57 -9.67
CA ALA A 125 16.91 -7.81 -10.63
C ALA A 125 16.37 -8.17 -12.02
N SER A 126 15.08 -8.45 -12.20
CA SER A 126 14.48 -8.71 -13.52
C SER A 126 14.33 -7.42 -14.33
N THR A 127 13.94 -6.36 -13.62
CA THR A 127 14.00 -4.97 -14.06
C THR A 127 14.82 -4.23 -13.03
N PRO A 128 16.06 -3.79 -13.32
CA PRO A 128 17.00 -3.28 -12.32
C PRO A 128 16.42 -2.04 -11.65
N GLU A 129 15.72 -2.27 -10.56
CA GLU A 129 14.90 -1.30 -9.84
C GLU A 129 15.10 -1.52 -8.35
N ILE A 130 15.26 -0.41 -7.64
CA ILE A 130 15.43 -0.39 -6.19
C ILE A 130 14.38 0.57 -5.67
N PHE A 131 13.53 0.08 -4.77
CA PHE A 131 12.38 0.81 -4.28
C PHE A 131 12.20 0.61 -2.78
N VAL A 132 11.58 1.59 -2.13
CA VAL A 132 11.11 1.44 -0.74
C VAL A 132 9.84 0.59 -0.78
N LEU A 133 9.74 -0.40 0.12
CA LEU A 133 8.58 -1.29 0.14
C LEU A 133 7.28 -0.48 0.32
N PRO A 134 6.19 -0.76 -0.43
CA PRO A 134 4.99 0.08 -0.43
C PRO A 134 4.32 0.28 0.93
N ASN A 135 4.34 -0.73 1.79
CA ASN A 135 3.86 -0.63 3.17
C ASN A 135 4.75 0.30 4.02
N ILE A 136 6.06 0.25 3.81
CA ILE A 136 7.03 1.10 4.52
C ILE A 136 6.92 2.55 4.07
N ASP A 137 6.79 2.81 2.76
CA ASP A 137 6.57 4.16 2.24
C ASP A 137 5.27 4.78 2.81
N LYS A 138 4.18 4.01 2.89
CA LYS A 138 2.95 4.44 3.57
C LYS A 138 3.18 4.78 5.03
N GLU A 139 3.83 3.90 5.78
CA GLU A 139 4.13 4.13 7.19
C GLU A 139 5.04 5.35 7.40
N TRP A 140 6.05 5.56 6.55
CA TRP A 140 6.91 6.74 6.60
C TRP A 140 6.14 8.03 6.37
N ARG A 141 5.14 8.02 5.47
CA ARG A 141 4.27 9.18 5.23
C ARG A 141 3.32 9.45 6.39
N GLU A 142 2.77 8.41 7.00
CA GLU A 142 1.81 8.49 8.10
C GLU A 142 2.47 8.89 9.42
N PHE A 143 3.61 8.27 9.75
CA PHE A 143 4.28 8.40 11.05
C PHE A 143 5.60 9.18 10.98
N ALA A 144 5.78 10.01 9.95
CA ALA A 144 6.94 10.88 9.81
C ALA A 144 7.22 11.67 11.11
N PRO A 145 8.49 11.99 11.43
CA PRO A 145 8.83 12.83 12.57
C PRO A 145 8.01 14.13 12.57
N GLY A 146 7.31 14.40 13.68
CA GLY A 146 6.42 15.55 13.84
C GLY A 146 4.95 15.29 13.54
N LYS A 147 4.59 14.19 12.87
CA LYS A 147 3.18 13.78 12.68
C LYS A 147 2.71 12.96 13.89
N ARG A 148 1.88 13.58 14.73
CA ARG A 148 1.28 12.95 15.92
C ARG A 148 -0.23 12.81 15.83
N ASP A 149 -0.83 13.10 14.69
CA ASP A 149 -2.30 13.20 14.54
C ASP A 149 -3.01 11.90 14.94
N ALA A 150 -2.47 10.74 14.54
CA ALA A 150 -3.02 9.44 14.90
C ALA A 150 -2.96 9.15 16.40
N LEU A 151 -1.86 9.53 17.08
CA LEU A 151 -1.72 9.35 18.53
C LEU A 151 -2.61 10.34 19.29
N ASN A 152 -2.62 11.60 18.88
CA ASN A 152 -3.45 12.63 19.49
C ASN A 152 -4.93 12.29 19.39
N LYS A 153 -5.37 11.63 18.31
CA LYS A 153 -6.75 11.15 18.17
C LYS A 153 -7.08 10.08 19.22
N ILE A 154 -6.21 9.09 19.39
CA ILE A 154 -6.41 8.02 20.40
C ILE A 154 -6.35 8.60 21.81
N GLU A 155 -5.42 9.54 22.08
CA GLU A 155 -5.31 10.23 23.37
C GLU A 155 -6.61 11.00 23.68
N LYS A 156 -7.18 11.73 22.71
CA LYS A 156 -8.48 12.38 22.86
C LYS A 156 -9.62 11.41 23.13
N GLU A 157 -9.69 10.30 22.39
CA GLU A 157 -10.74 9.28 22.60
C GLU A 157 -10.62 8.63 23.98
N MET A 158 -9.40 8.46 24.50
CA MET A 158 -9.15 8.00 25.87
C MET A 158 -9.57 9.05 26.91
N ASP A 159 -9.19 10.31 26.71
CA ASP A 159 -9.53 11.42 27.61
C ASP A 159 -11.06 11.64 27.68
N GLU A 160 -11.75 11.57 26.54
CA GLU A 160 -13.21 11.66 26.46
C GLU A 160 -13.89 10.48 27.16
N LEU A 161 -13.39 9.26 26.97
CA LEU A 161 -13.91 8.07 27.64
C LEU A 161 -13.72 8.16 29.16
N ASP A 162 -12.55 8.62 29.60
CA ASP A 162 -12.24 8.80 31.02
C ASP A 162 -13.09 9.91 31.65
N ALA A 163 -13.25 11.04 30.95
CA ALA A 163 -14.13 12.13 31.37
C ALA A 163 -15.57 11.62 31.52
N ASN A 164 -16.09 10.90 30.54
CA ASN A 164 -17.45 10.37 30.58
C ASN A 164 -17.66 9.39 31.73
N ILE A 165 -16.68 8.53 32.04
CA ILE A 165 -16.75 7.63 33.20
C ILE A 165 -16.81 8.41 34.52
N ILE A 166 -16.01 9.48 34.65
CA ILE A 166 -15.95 10.28 35.86
C ILE A 166 -17.23 11.10 36.05
N THR A 167 -17.79 11.67 34.98
CA THR A 167 -18.95 12.58 35.06
C THR A 167 -20.29 11.88 34.95
N ALA A 168 -20.36 10.62 34.52
CA ALA A 168 -21.62 9.93 34.28
C ALA A 168 -22.55 9.92 35.49
N GLU A 169 -22.04 9.65 36.69
CA GLU A 169 -22.86 9.63 37.92
C GLU A 169 -23.46 11.01 38.23
N SER A 170 -22.67 12.09 38.11
CA SER A 170 -23.15 13.45 38.34
C SER A 170 -24.13 13.92 37.26
N GLU A 171 -23.90 13.58 36.00
CA GLU A 171 -24.77 13.97 34.89
C GLU A 171 -26.10 13.23 34.94
N ILE A 172 -26.12 11.93 35.27
CA ILE A 172 -27.39 11.21 35.49
C ILE A 172 -28.16 11.81 36.67
N SER A 173 -27.49 12.16 37.76
CA SER A 173 -28.17 12.80 38.90
C SER A 173 -28.79 14.14 38.52
N ASN A 174 -28.08 14.97 37.75
CA ASN A 174 -28.59 16.26 37.25
C ASN A 174 -29.78 16.07 36.29
N ILE A 175 -29.72 15.09 35.39
CA ILE A 175 -30.83 14.75 34.49
C ILE A 175 -32.04 14.25 35.30
N ASP A 176 -31.83 13.40 36.31
CA ASP A 176 -32.89 12.88 37.16
C ASP A 176 -33.57 14.00 37.98
N GLU A 177 -32.82 15.03 38.38
CA GLU A 177 -33.39 16.25 39.00
C GLU A 177 -34.22 17.06 38.01
N GLN A 178 -33.72 17.29 36.79
CA GLN A 178 -34.46 18.02 35.74
C GLN A 178 -35.75 17.30 35.33
N ILE A 179 -35.72 15.96 35.24
CA ILE A 179 -36.91 15.15 34.96
C ILE A 179 -37.96 15.37 36.05
N LYS A 180 -37.57 15.33 37.34
CA LYS A 180 -38.50 15.57 38.46
C LYS A 180 -39.08 16.98 38.44
N GLU A 181 -38.28 18.00 38.11
CA GLU A 181 -38.77 19.38 37.98
C GLU A 181 -39.83 19.50 36.89
N ILE A 182 -39.57 18.94 35.70
CA ILE A 182 -40.51 18.96 34.58
C ILE A 182 -41.77 18.14 34.87
N GLU A 183 -41.66 17.00 35.56
CA GLU A 183 -42.82 16.21 36.01
C GLU A 183 -43.71 17.01 36.98
N ASN A 184 -43.11 17.75 37.92
CA ASN A 184 -43.84 18.64 38.83
C ASN A 184 -44.50 19.82 38.09
N GLU A 185 -43.83 20.34 37.06
CA GLU A 185 -44.36 21.41 36.21
C GLU A 185 -45.55 20.91 35.37
N LYS A 186 -45.43 19.72 34.77
CA LYS A 186 -46.50 19.04 34.03
C LYS A 186 -47.73 18.79 34.90
N THR A 187 -47.55 18.23 36.11
CA THR A 187 -48.66 17.99 37.03
C THR A 187 -49.33 19.30 37.50
N SER A 188 -48.55 20.37 37.64
CA SER A 188 -49.09 21.71 37.95
C SER A 188 -49.93 22.28 36.79
N VAL A 189 -49.44 22.17 35.55
CA VAL A 189 -50.18 22.58 34.34
C VAL A 189 -51.48 21.76 34.19
N GLU A 190 -51.41 20.43 34.39
CA GLU A 190 -52.58 19.54 34.39
C GLU A 190 -53.63 19.95 35.44
N ASN A 191 -53.20 20.31 36.66
CA ASN A 191 -54.10 20.75 37.73
C ASN A 191 -54.78 22.10 37.44
N THR A 192 -54.22 22.92 36.55
CA THR A 192 -54.82 24.19 36.10
C THR A 192 -55.75 24.03 34.89
N LYS A 193 -55.91 22.81 34.37
CA LYS A 193 -56.72 22.50 33.19
C LYS A 193 -58.21 22.76 33.47
N GLY A 194 -58.78 23.70 32.72
CA GLY A 194 -60.20 24.08 32.76
C GLY A 194 -60.80 24.18 31.34
N LEU A 195 -62.11 24.43 31.26
CA LEU A 195 -62.84 24.44 29.97
C LEU A 195 -62.35 25.51 28.96
N PHE A 196 -61.77 26.60 29.45
CA PHE A 196 -61.40 27.77 28.63
C PHE A 196 -59.90 27.84 28.25
N ASN A 197 -59.03 27.06 28.89
CA ASN A 197 -57.58 27.03 28.64
C ASN A 197 -57.07 25.68 28.10
N ARG A 198 -57.98 24.75 27.81
CA ARG A 198 -57.67 23.36 27.42
C ARG A 198 -56.64 23.21 26.30
N ASN A 199 -56.79 23.95 25.19
CA ASN A 199 -55.87 23.83 24.06
C ASN A 199 -54.45 24.33 24.42
N LYS A 200 -54.37 25.43 25.17
CA LYS A 200 -53.10 26.00 25.62
C LYS A 200 -52.40 25.08 26.61
N THR A 201 -53.16 24.48 27.54
CA THR A 201 -52.61 23.48 28.47
C THR A 201 -52.20 22.18 27.76
N GLU A 202 -52.87 21.78 26.68
CA GLU A 202 -52.48 20.59 25.89
C GLU A 202 -51.17 20.83 25.12
N GLU A 203 -51.00 22.01 24.52
CA GLU A 203 -49.76 22.43 23.85
C GLU A 203 -48.58 22.54 24.85
N GLU A 204 -48.79 23.15 26.02
CA GLU A 204 -47.77 23.22 27.08
C GLU A 204 -47.39 21.83 27.62
N ILE A 205 -48.33 20.90 27.73
CA ILE A 205 -48.03 19.51 28.13
C ILE A 205 -47.24 18.77 27.05
N GLU A 206 -47.57 18.96 25.77
CA GLU A 206 -46.84 18.35 24.64
C GLU A 206 -45.39 18.83 24.57
N ASP A 207 -45.15 20.12 24.79
CA ASP A 207 -43.80 20.69 24.88
C ASP A 207 -42.99 20.11 26.06
N LEU A 208 -43.64 19.89 27.21
CA LEU A 208 -43.00 19.27 28.38
C LEU A 208 -42.70 17.78 28.12
N ASP A 209 -43.59 17.05 27.43
CA ASP A 209 -43.36 15.66 27.04
C ASP A 209 -42.20 15.51 26.06
N ASN A 210 -42.07 16.42 25.09
CA ASN A 210 -40.92 16.46 24.19
C ASN A 210 -39.60 16.70 24.95
N LYS A 211 -39.60 17.57 25.97
CA LYS A 211 -38.42 17.80 26.82
C LYS A 211 -38.09 16.58 27.68
N LEU A 212 -39.09 15.91 28.26
CA LEU A 212 -38.89 14.68 29.02
C LEU A 212 -38.30 13.58 28.16
N GLN A 213 -38.80 13.41 26.93
CA GLN A 213 -38.25 12.44 25.98
C GLN A 213 -36.78 12.73 25.65
N ALA A 214 -36.44 13.99 25.35
CA ALA A 214 -35.07 14.39 25.07
C ALA A 214 -34.13 14.18 26.27
N LEU A 215 -34.60 14.37 27.51
CA LEU A 215 -33.84 14.10 28.72
C LEU A 215 -33.68 12.60 28.99
N ALA A 216 -34.72 11.81 28.74
CA ALA A 216 -34.66 10.35 28.85
C ALA A 216 -33.65 9.74 27.86
N GLU A 217 -33.61 10.23 26.62
CA GLU A 217 -32.62 9.82 25.61
C GLU A 217 -31.19 10.17 26.04
N LYS A 218 -30.98 11.38 26.60
CA LYS A 218 -29.68 11.76 27.17
C LYS A 218 -29.28 10.86 28.32
N ARG A 219 -30.20 10.56 29.24
CA ARG A 219 -29.98 9.66 30.37
C ARG A 219 -29.56 8.27 29.89
N GLU A 220 -30.26 7.73 28.90
CA GLU A 220 -29.94 6.43 28.30
C GLU A 220 -28.53 6.40 27.69
N GLY A 221 -28.08 7.50 27.09
CA GLY A 221 -26.72 7.66 26.58
C GLY A 221 -25.62 7.57 27.65
N TRP A 222 -25.93 7.90 28.92
CA TRP A 222 -24.97 7.86 30.03
C TRP A 222 -24.94 6.54 30.80
N LEU A 223 -26.03 5.76 30.77
CA LEU A 223 -26.14 4.47 31.47
C LEU A 223 -24.99 3.49 31.18
N PRO A 224 -24.47 3.35 29.93
CA PRO A 224 -23.38 2.42 29.62
C PRO A 224 -22.09 2.67 30.41
N TYR A 225 -21.84 3.90 30.85
CA TYR A 225 -20.63 4.26 31.59
C TYR A 225 -20.69 3.87 33.07
N ILE A 226 -21.89 3.60 33.61
CA ILE A 226 -22.11 3.21 35.01
C ILE A 226 -22.49 1.74 35.12
N GLU A 227 -23.41 1.26 34.29
CA GLU A 227 -23.99 -0.08 34.38
C GLU A 227 -23.16 -1.14 33.67
N ASP A 228 -22.49 -0.78 32.56
CA ASP A 228 -21.70 -1.71 31.74
C ASP A 228 -20.19 -1.42 31.83
N LYS A 229 -19.68 -1.36 33.06
CA LYS A 229 -18.25 -1.14 33.35
C LYS A 229 -17.34 -2.13 32.62
N SER A 230 -17.82 -3.35 32.37
CA SER A 230 -17.08 -4.38 31.62
C SER A 230 -16.83 -3.96 30.16
N LYS A 231 -17.86 -3.53 29.42
CA LYS A 231 -17.67 -3.06 28.04
C LYS A 231 -16.81 -1.81 27.97
N THR A 232 -17.03 -0.87 28.89
CA THR A 232 -16.26 0.38 28.96
C THR A 232 -14.78 0.12 29.26
N ASN A 233 -14.47 -0.81 30.17
CA ASN A 233 -13.10 -1.23 30.44
C ASN A 233 -12.45 -1.93 29.25
N LYS A 234 -13.16 -2.81 28.53
CA LYS A 234 -12.63 -3.43 27.30
C LYS A 234 -12.29 -2.40 26.24
N LYS A 235 -13.18 -1.42 26.03
CA LYS A 235 -12.92 -0.32 25.10
C LYS A 235 -11.68 0.49 25.50
N ARG A 236 -11.51 0.74 26.81
CA ARG A 236 -10.31 1.40 27.34
C ARG A 236 -9.04 0.60 27.09
N GLU A 237 -9.05 -0.71 27.36
CA GLU A 237 -7.93 -1.62 27.10
C GLU A 237 -7.57 -1.68 25.61
N GLU A 238 -8.58 -1.74 24.73
CA GLU A 238 -8.40 -1.69 23.28
C GLU A 238 -7.76 -0.37 22.85
N LEU A 239 -8.23 0.78 23.36
CA LEU A 239 -7.63 2.08 23.09
C LEU A 239 -6.19 2.17 23.60
N MET A 240 -5.90 1.66 24.79
CA MET A 240 -4.53 1.61 25.35
C MET A 240 -3.60 0.74 24.51
N LYS A 241 -4.08 -0.43 24.06
CA LYS A 241 -3.32 -1.32 23.19
C LYS A 241 -3.04 -0.65 21.84
N ASN A 242 -4.07 -0.04 21.25
CA ASN A 242 -3.94 0.70 19.99
C ASN A 242 -2.97 1.87 20.14
N HIS A 243 -3.03 2.62 21.25
CA HIS A 243 -2.08 3.70 21.55
C HIS A 243 -0.65 3.18 21.61
N HIS A 244 -0.43 2.08 22.33
CA HIS A 244 0.88 1.46 22.45
C HIS A 244 1.43 1.01 21.09
N ASP A 245 0.61 0.34 20.28
CA ASP A 245 0.99 -0.13 18.95
C ASP A 245 1.32 1.04 18.01
N MET A 246 0.52 2.12 18.04
CA MET A 246 0.79 3.34 17.27
C MET A 246 2.08 4.02 17.70
N ARG A 247 2.31 4.15 19.01
CA ARG A 247 3.54 4.73 19.56
C ARG A 247 4.76 3.93 19.13
N LEU A 248 4.64 2.61 19.11
CA LEU A 248 5.71 1.72 18.71
C LEU A 248 6.00 1.81 17.21
N LYS A 249 4.97 1.91 16.35
CA LYS A 249 5.14 2.22 14.92
C LYS A 249 5.86 3.55 14.73
N GLN A 250 5.45 4.60 15.43
CA GLN A 250 6.11 5.91 15.35
C GLN A 250 7.58 5.85 15.80
N ALA A 251 7.89 5.09 16.84
CA ALA A 251 9.26 4.94 17.33
C ALA A 251 10.15 4.23 16.29
N VAL A 252 9.62 3.19 15.64
CA VAL A 252 10.31 2.48 14.54
C VAL A 252 10.59 3.43 13.39
N VAL A 253 9.56 4.13 12.90
CA VAL A 253 9.70 5.08 11.78
C VAL A 253 10.68 6.20 12.16
N THR A 254 10.62 6.72 13.38
CA THR A 254 11.57 7.73 13.86
C THR A 254 13.02 7.20 13.84
N LYS A 255 13.24 5.94 14.20
CA LYS A 255 14.57 5.32 14.14
C LYS A 255 15.03 5.16 12.68
N GLU A 256 14.15 4.73 11.78
CA GLU A 256 14.43 4.62 10.34
C GLU A 256 14.79 5.99 9.75
N PHE A 257 14.02 7.04 10.04
CA PHE A 257 14.36 8.40 9.62
C PHE A 257 15.70 8.89 10.17
N ARG A 258 16.08 8.52 11.40
CA ARG A 258 17.42 8.83 11.94
C ARG A 258 18.52 8.11 11.17
N LEU A 259 18.32 6.84 10.80
CA LEU A 259 19.29 6.10 9.98
C LEU A 259 19.39 6.69 8.57
N ILE A 260 18.26 7.06 7.97
CA ILE A 260 18.23 7.75 6.68
C ILE A 260 18.97 9.08 6.78
N GLN A 261 18.74 9.86 7.84
CA GLN A 261 19.45 11.11 8.08
C GLN A 261 20.96 10.89 8.27
N GLN A 262 21.34 9.84 9.01
CA GLN A 262 22.74 9.53 9.30
C GLN A 262 23.51 9.10 8.04
N TYR A 263 22.92 8.24 7.20
CA TYR A 263 23.62 7.64 6.07
C TYR A 263 23.40 8.39 4.75
N PHE A 264 22.20 8.93 4.53
CA PHE A 264 21.84 9.60 3.27
C PHE A 264 21.63 11.11 3.42
N GLY A 265 21.47 11.63 4.65
CA GLY A 265 21.23 13.04 4.92
C GLY A 265 19.77 13.50 4.76
N SER A 266 18.94 12.83 3.96
CA SER A 266 17.47 13.01 3.93
C SER A 266 16.80 11.91 3.11
N LEU A 267 15.48 11.74 3.25
CA LEU A 267 14.72 10.80 2.42
C LEU A 267 14.81 11.13 0.92
N LYS A 268 14.80 12.42 0.57
CA LYS A 268 14.97 12.85 -0.83
C LYS A 268 16.37 12.51 -1.36
N ALA A 269 17.40 12.75 -0.54
CA ALA A 269 18.77 12.43 -0.90
C ALA A 269 19.00 10.91 -1.02
N MET A 270 18.35 10.10 -0.18
CA MET A 270 18.36 8.65 -0.30
C MET A 270 17.83 8.20 -1.66
N ASN A 271 16.64 8.67 -2.04
CA ASN A 271 16.06 8.33 -3.34
C ASN A 271 16.96 8.76 -4.50
N GLN A 272 17.57 9.95 -4.42
CA GLN A 272 18.51 10.41 -5.44
C GLN A 272 19.76 9.52 -5.53
N GLN A 273 20.40 9.23 -4.40
CA GLN A 273 21.60 8.38 -4.36
C GLN A 273 21.32 6.96 -4.87
N ILE A 274 20.14 6.39 -4.59
CA ILE A 274 19.72 5.10 -5.12
C ILE A 274 19.55 5.17 -6.65
N GLN A 275 18.94 6.24 -7.17
CA GLN A 275 18.78 6.43 -8.62
C GLN A 275 20.11 6.69 -9.33
N ASP A 276 21.01 7.46 -8.71
CA ASP A 276 22.36 7.71 -9.21
C ASP A 276 23.17 6.41 -9.23
N PHE A 277 23.05 5.58 -8.19
CA PHE A 277 23.63 4.23 -8.15
C PHE A 277 23.11 3.37 -9.30
N LEU A 278 21.79 3.29 -9.51
CA LEU A 278 21.22 2.51 -10.60
C LEU A 278 21.69 3.00 -11.98
N THR A 279 21.75 4.31 -12.17
CA THR A 279 22.23 4.92 -13.42
C THR A 279 23.70 4.59 -13.65
N ALA A 280 24.54 4.65 -12.61
CA ALA A 280 25.94 4.27 -12.68
C ALA A 280 26.09 2.76 -12.93
N TYR A 281 25.35 1.92 -12.22
CA TYR A 281 25.36 0.46 -12.36
C TYR A 281 25.03 0.03 -13.80
N LEU A 282 24.03 0.68 -14.42
CA LEU A 282 23.66 0.42 -15.81
C LEU A 282 24.52 1.19 -16.84
N GLY A 283 25.21 2.26 -16.43
CA GLY A 283 26.02 3.12 -17.29
C GLY A 283 27.51 2.76 -17.34
N SER A 284 27.99 1.95 -16.39
CA SER A 284 29.40 1.56 -16.25
C SER A 284 29.94 0.73 -17.43
N ALA A 285 29.08 0.29 -18.36
CA ALA A 285 29.47 -0.41 -19.59
C ALA A 285 30.22 0.47 -20.62
N LYS A 286 30.43 1.77 -20.36
CA LYS A 286 31.30 2.64 -21.19
C LYS A 286 32.52 3.12 -20.41
N GLY A 287 33.37 2.20 -19.97
CA GLY A 287 34.54 2.60 -19.18
C GLY A 287 35.51 1.49 -18.83
N GLY A 288 35.93 0.67 -19.79
CA GLY A 288 37.20 -0.06 -19.64
C GLY A 288 38.37 0.94 -19.71
N ASN A 289 38.99 1.20 -18.55
CA ASN A 289 40.28 1.89 -18.32
C ASN A 289 41.30 1.65 -19.47
N HIS A 290 42.10 2.60 -19.98
CA HIS A 290 42.90 3.64 -19.33
C HIS A 290 43.56 3.19 -18.01
N ALA A 291 44.42 2.18 -18.10
CA ALA A 291 45.76 2.12 -17.48
C ALA A 291 46.46 0.84 -17.96
#